data_AF-A0A9X1RL89-F1
#
_entry.id   AF-A0A9X1RL89-F1
#
_cell.length_a   1.000
_cell.length_b   1.000
_cell.length_c   1.000
_cell.angle_alpha   90.00
_cell.angle_beta   90.00
_cell.angle_gamma   90.00
#
_symmetry.space_group_name_H-M   'P 1'
#
loop_
_entity.id
_entity.type
_entity.pdbx_description
1 polymer ?
#
loop_
_entity_poly.entity_id
_entity_poly.type
_entity_poly.pdbx_seq_one_letter_code
_entity_poly.pdbx_strand_id
1 'polypeptide(L)'
;MTSRLIYVMGPSGAGKDSLLGFARARLAADGVLFAHRYITREAGGGENHIALTNTEFEARSRHGLFALQWRSHALRYGVGVEIDQWLALGCTVVLNGSRAYLSEALARYPRMTLVHVNAAQHVLAARLASRARETPEQVAARLARRAPFELPAGTSLTHIDNSGRLEEAGVAFVEAVQRVAAG
;
A
#
# COMPACT_ATOMS: atom_id res chain seq x y z
N MET A 1 4.63 -20.97 -12.08
CA MET A 1 4.29 -19.54 -12.03
C MET A 1 5.12 -18.91 -10.93
N THR A 2 5.77 -17.79 -11.19
CA THR A 2 6.65 -17.12 -10.22
C THR A 2 5.78 -16.27 -9.30
N SER A 3 5.72 -16.59 -7.99
CA SER A 3 4.99 -15.75 -7.04
C SER A 3 5.61 -14.35 -6.96
N ARG A 4 4.79 -13.31 -7.01
CA ARG A 4 5.25 -11.92 -6.94
C ARG A 4 4.52 -11.15 -5.84
N LEU A 5 5.30 -10.43 -5.05
CA LEU A 5 4.78 -9.41 -4.13
C LEU A 5 4.73 -8.08 -4.88
N ILE A 6 3.60 -7.40 -4.84
CA ILE A 6 3.39 -6.06 -5.39
C ILE A 6 3.22 -5.09 -4.24
N TYR A 7 4.22 -4.22 -4.04
CA TYR A 7 4.27 -3.25 -2.96
C TYR A 7 3.80 -1.87 -3.45
N VAL A 8 2.57 -1.53 -3.11
CA VAL A 8 1.93 -0.27 -3.51
C VAL A 8 2.26 0.82 -2.51
N MET A 9 2.93 1.89 -2.96
CA MET A 9 3.33 3.01 -2.11
C MET A 9 3.03 4.35 -2.79
N GLY A 10 3.08 5.44 -2.03
CA GLY A 10 2.71 6.77 -2.52
C GLY A 10 2.35 7.72 -1.39
N PRO A 11 2.32 9.04 -1.63
CA PRO A 11 1.95 10.00 -0.59
C PRO A 11 0.52 9.76 -0.08
N SER A 12 0.23 10.31 1.10
CA SER A 12 -1.16 10.38 1.56
C SER A 12 -1.99 11.23 0.60
N GLY A 13 -3.24 10.84 0.35
CA GLY A 13 -4.11 11.52 -0.63
C GLY A 13 -3.92 11.07 -2.08
N ALA A 14 -2.92 10.24 -2.39
CA ALA A 14 -2.70 9.71 -3.74
C ALA A 14 -3.79 8.73 -4.23
N GLY A 15 -4.73 8.34 -3.35
CA GLY A 15 -5.86 7.48 -3.72
C GLY A 15 -5.53 5.99 -3.80
N LYS A 16 -4.45 5.52 -3.13
CA LYS A 16 -4.06 4.11 -3.08
C LYS A 16 -5.21 3.18 -2.67
N ASP A 17 -5.93 3.51 -1.60
CA ASP A 17 -7.02 2.66 -1.10
C ASP A 17 -8.15 2.53 -2.13
N SER A 18 -8.46 3.62 -2.84
CA SER A 18 -9.45 3.62 -3.92
C SER A 18 -9.00 2.77 -5.11
N LEU A 19 -7.74 2.85 -5.52
CA LEU A 19 -7.19 2.01 -6.60
C LEU A 19 -7.13 0.53 -6.21
N LEU A 20 -6.74 0.23 -4.96
CA LEU A 20 -6.76 -1.12 -4.41
C LEU A 20 -8.17 -1.69 -4.38
N GLY A 21 -9.17 -0.89 -3.99
CA GLY A 21 -10.57 -1.26 -4.06
C GLY A 21 -11.04 -1.53 -5.49
N PHE A 22 -10.69 -0.64 -6.44
CA PHE A 22 -11.02 -0.78 -7.86
C PHE A 22 -10.45 -2.06 -8.47
N ALA A 23 -9.19 -2.37 -8.17
CA ALA A 23 -8.50 -3.55 -8.68
C ALA A 23 -8.98 -4.84 -8.01
N ARG A 24 -9.23 -4.83 -6.70
CA ARG A 24 -9.74 -6.00 -5.96
C ARG A 24 -11.04 -6.52 -6.57
N ALA A 25 -11.94 -5.62 -6.97
CA ALA A 25 -13.22 -6.01 -7.58
C ALA A 25 -13.07 -6.68 -8.97
N ARG A 26 -11.92 -6.49 -9.64
CA ARG A 26 -11.66 -6.98 -11.00
C ARG A 26 -10.73 -8.18 -11.07
N LEU A 27 -9.82 -8.32 -10.10
CA LEU A 27 -8.73 -9.31 -10.12
C LEU A 27 -8.94 -10.48 -9.17
N ALA A 28 -10.07 -10.54 -8.46
CA ALA A 28 -10.34 -11.57 -7.46
C ALA A 28 -10.32 -13.01 -8.03
N ALA A 29 -10.58 -13.18 -9.32
CA ALA A 29 -10.59 -14.50 -9.98
C ALA A 29 -9.22 -14.93 -10.53
N ASP A 30 -8.23 -14.04 -10.60
CA ASP A 30 -6.99 -14.23 -11.37
C ASP A 30 -5.79 -14.70 -10.53
N GLY A 31 -6.03 -15.31 -9.37
CA GLY A 31 -4.94 -15.75 -8.46
C GLY A 31 -4.17 -14.58 -7.82
N VAL A 32 -4.75 -13.37 -7.84
CA VAL A 32 -4.23 -12.17 -7.20
C VAL A 32 -4.93 -11.97 -5.84
N LEU A 33 -4.13 -11.99 -4.78
CA LEU A 33 -4.59 -11.78 -3.41
C LEU A 33 -4.19 -10.40 -2.91
N PHE A 34 -5.14 -9.68 -2.31
CA PHE A 34 -4.87 -8.37 -1.75
C PHE A 34 -4.79 -8.49 -0.23
N ALA A 35 -3.57 -8.34 0.30
CA ALA A 35 -3.30 -8.47 1.72
C ALA A 35 -4.08 -7.44 2.55
N HIS A 36 -4.66 -7.91 3.65
CA HIS A 36 -5.19 -7.02 4.67
C HIS A 36 -4.03 -6.39 5.44
N ARG A 37 -4.24 -5.16 5.92
CA ARG A 37 -3.39 -4.58 6.94
C ARG A 37 -4.04 -4.74 8.30
N TYR A 38 -3.23 -5.02 9.31
CA TYR A 38 -3.60 -4.93 10.71
C TYR A 38 -3.27 -3.53 11.20
N ILE A 39 -4.26 -2.76 11.63
CA ILE A 39 -4.06 -1.34 11.94
C ILE A 39 -4.66 -1.02 13.30
N THR A 40 -3.99 -0.19 14.09
CA THR A 40 -4.52 0.29 15.38
C THR A 40 -5.58 1.39 15.25
N ARG A 41 -6.22 1.48 14.09
CA ARG A 41 -7.27 2.43 13.76
C ARG A 41 -8.60 1.68 13.86
N GLU A 42 -9.63 2.36 14.32
CA GLU A 42 -10.98 1.82 14.31
C GLU A 42 -11.41 1.43 12.89
N ALA A 43 -12.18 0.35 12.78
CA ALA A 43 -12.76 -0.09 11.53
C ALA A 43 -13.68 1.01 10.96
N GLY A 44 -13.64 1.19 9.64
CA GLY A 44 -14.35 2.26 8.93
C GLY A 44 -13.42 3.14 8.11
N GLY A 45 -13.98 3.99 7.23
CA GLY A 45 -13.19 4.95 6.45
C GLY A 45 -12.54 4.43 5.17
N GLY A 46 -13.14 3.42 4.51
CA GLY A 46 -12.89 3.10 3.10
C GLY A 46 -11.75 2.10 2.81
N GLU A 47 -10.87 1.82 3.78
CA GLU A 47 -9.87 0.76 3.62
C GLU A 47 -10.36 -0.57 4.23
N ASN A 48 -10.30 -1.65 3.45
CA ASN A 48 -10.50 -3.02 3.94
C ASN A 48 -9.27 -3.48 4.76
N HIS A 49 -9.33 -3.28 6.08
CA HIS A 49 -8.26 -3.60 7.03
C HIS A 49 -8.82 -4.30 8.28
N ILE A 50 -7.95 -5.00 9.00
CA ILE A 50 -8.27 -5.60 10.31
C ILE A 50 -7.90 -4.59 11.39
N ALA A 51 -8.91 -4.07 12.09
CA ALA A 51 -8.71 -3.19 13.24
C ALA A 51 -8.19 -4.01 14.43
N LEU A 52 -7.15 -3.50 15.10
CA LEU A 52 -6.61 -4.04 16.35
C LEU A 52 -6.55 -2.96 17.41
N THR A 53 -6.66 -3.36 18.68
CA THR A 53 -6.20 -2.51 19.77
C THR A 53 -4.67 -2.41 19.76
N ASN A 54 -4.11 -1.39 20.43
CA ASN A 54 -2.66 -1.29 20.61
C ASN A 54 -2.08 -2.53 21.32
N THR A 55 -2.81 -3.08 22.29
CA THR A 55 -2.40 -4.25 23.07
C THR A 55 -2.36 -5.52 22.21
N GLU A 56 -3.37 -5.75 21.37
CA GLU A 56 -3.36 -6.87 20.43
C GLU A 56 -2.24 -6.73 19.39
N PHE A 57 -2.04 -5.53 18.83
CA PHE A 57 -0.96 -5.29 17.89
C PHE A 57 0.39 -5.63 18.50
N GLU A 58 0.63 -5.17 19.73
CA GLU A 58 1.88 -5.42 20.44
C GLU A 58 2.09 -6.91 20.76
N ALA A 59 1.04 -7.62 21.20
CA ALA A 59 1.11 -9.06 21.39
C ALA A 59 1.52 -9.77 20.09
N ARG A 60 0.85 -9.48 18.96
CA ARG A 60 1.16 -10.08 17.66
C ARG A 60 2.58 -9.75 17.18
N SER A 61 3.02 -8.52 17.41
CA SER A 61 4.38 -8.07 17.09
C SER A 61 5.43 -8.87 17.87
N ARG A 62 5.25 -9.05 19.18
CA ARG A 62 6.16 -9.84 20.06
C ARG A 62 6.21 -11.32 19.67
N HIS A 63 5.11 -11.86 19.16
CA HIS A 63 5.05 -13.23 18.66
C HIS A 63 5.51 -13.39 17.20
N GLY A 64 6.01 -12.34 16.56
CA GLY A 64 6.52 -12.42 15.19
C GLY A 64 5.44 -12.66 14.12
N LEU A 65 4.19 -12.27 14.40
CA LEU A 65 3.06 -12.52 13.50
C LEU A 65 2.92 -11.50 12.35
N PHE A 66 3.85 -10.54 12.26
CA PHE A 66 3.92 -9.59 11.16
C PHE A 66 5.16 -9.85 10.29
N ALA A 67 4.92 -10.04 9.00
CA ALA A 67 5.95 -10.02 7.96
C ALA A 67 6.57 -8.62 7.82
N LEU A 68 5.73 -7.59 7.86
CA LEU A 68 6.14 -6.18 7.84
C LEU A 68 5.34 -5.41 8.88
N GLN A 69 5.95 -4.44 9.55
CA GLN A 69 5.23 -3.56 10.45
C GLN A 69 5.88 -2.18 10.53
N TRP A 70 5.07 -1.15 10.74
CA TRP A 70 5.55 0.23 10.82
C TRP A 70 4.64 1.12 11.66
N ARG A 71 5.13 2.32 11.96
CA ARG A 71 4.37 3.38 12.63
C ARG A 71 4.21 4.60 11.75
N SER A 72 3.03 5.21 11.78
CA SER A 72 2.74 6.48 11.10
C SER A 72 1.54 7.18 11.73
N HIS A 73 1.61 8.50 11.94
CA HIS A 73 0.51 9.31 12.49
C HIS A 73 -0.14 8.72 13.76
N ALA A 74 0.67 8.33 14.75
CA ALA A 74 0.25 7.68 16.00
C ALA A 74 -0.43 6.29 15.84
N LEU A 75 -0.56 5.78 14.61
CA LEU A 75 -1.08 4.46 14.30
C LEU A 75 0.05 3.48 14.03
N ARG A 76 -0.24 2.21 14.27
CA ARG A 76 0.60 1.08 13.89
C ARG A 76 -0.05 0.33 12.75
N TYR A 77 0.78 -0.19 11.87
CA TYR A 77 0.40 -0.92 10.68
C TYR A 77 1.21 -2.20 10.62
N GLY A 78 0.55 -3.31 10.33
CA GLY A 78 1.16 -4.62 10.18
C GLY A 78 0.63 -5.29 8.92
N VAL A 79 1.48 -6.05 8.26
CA VAL A 79 1.13 -7.03 7.25
C VAL A 79 1.50 -8.38 7.84
N GLY A 80 0.52 -9.27 7.97
CA GLY A 80 0.72 -10.53 8.68
C GLY A 80 1.58 -11.51 7.88
N VAL A 81 2.16 -12.49 8.59
CA VAL A 81 3.02 -13.53 8.00
C VAL A 81 2.30 -14.45 7.01
N GLU A 82 0.96 -14.42 6.95
CA GLU A 82 0.17 -15.17 5.97
C GLU A 82 0.57 -14.89 4.52
N ILE A 83 1.11 -13.70 4.22
CA ILE A 83 1.56 -13.37 2.86
C ILE A 83 2.70 -14.28 2.41
N ASP A 84 3.53 -14.77 3.33
CA ASP A 84 4.63 -15.69 3.00
C ASP A 84 4.08 -17.03 2.51
N GLN A 85 3.01 -17.51 3.15
CA GLN A 85 2.31 -18.73 2.74
C GLN A 85 1.61 -18.54 1.39
N TRP A 86 0.97 -17.40 1.16
CA TRP A 86 0.32 -17.11 -0.12
C TRP A 86 1.33 -17.06 -1.27
N LEU A 87 2.48 -16.42 -1.04
CA LEU A 87 3.58 -16.41 -2.00
C LEU A 87 4.12 -17.82 -2.23
N ALA A 88 4.32 -18.63 -1.18
CA ALA A 88 4.75 -20.02 -1.30
C ALA A 88 3.78 -20.91 -2.10
N LEU A 89 2.47 -20.59 -2.05
CA LEU A 89 1.42 -21.24 -2.84
C LEU A 89 1.36 -20.74 -4.29
N GLY A 90 2.23 -19.82 -4.70
CA GLY A 90 2.28 -19.29 -6.07
C GLY A 90 1.33 -18.12 -6.32
N CYS A 91 0.64 -17.59 -5.29
CA CYS A 91 -0.24 -16.45 -5.47
C CYS A 91 0.56 -15.17 -5.71
N THR A 92 0.00 -14.27 -6.53
CA THR A 92 0.47 -12.88 -6.58
C THR A 92 -0.17 -12.12 -5.44
N VAL A 93 0.63 -11.43 -4.63
CA VAL A 93 0.13 -10.70 -3.44
C VAL A 93 0.30 -9.21 -3.63
N VAL A 94 -0.80 -8.45 -3.58
CA VAL A 94 -0.80 -6.98 -3.61
C VAL A 94 -0.92 -6.45 -2.18
N LEU A 95 -0.02 -5.56 -1.77
CA LEU A 95 -0.04 -4.95 -0.43
C LEU A 95 0.07 -3.43 -0.49
N ASN A 96 -0.60 -2.77 0.46
CA ASN A 96 -0.57 -1.32 0.64
C ASN A 96 0.58 -0.91 1.58
N GLY A 97 1.73 -0.64 1.00
CA GLY A 97 2.96 -0.35 1.72
C GLY A 97 3.15 1.11 2.14
N SER A 98 4.20 1.32 2.93
CA SER A 98 4.71 2.64 3.28
C SER A 98 6.05 2.91 2.57
N ARG A 99 6.16 4.07 1.94
CA ARG A 99 7.41 4.49 1.26
C ARG A 99 8.58 4.64 2.23
N ALA A 100 8.31 5.06 3.47
CA ALA A 100 9.34 5.21 4.50
C ALA A 100 9.91 3.87 5.01
N TYR A 101 9.24 2.76 4.73
CA TYR A 101 9.62 1.40 5.16
C TYR A 101 9.94 0.51 3.95
N LEU A 102 10.22 1.13 2.80
CA LEU A 102 10.54 0.43 1.57
C LEU A 102 11.83 -0.39 1.69
N SER A 103 12.86 0.15 2.35
CA SER A 103 14.14 -0.54 2.56
C SER A 103 13.96 -1.85 3.35
N GLU A 104 13.18 -1.81 4.43
CA GLU A 104 12.85 -3.00 5.22
C GLU A 104 12.05 -4.03 4.41
N ALA A 105 11.08 -3.55 3.61
CA ALA A 105 10.32 -4.41 2.72
C ALA A 105 11.21 -5.06 1.64
N LEU A 106 12.16 -4.32 1.07
CA LEU A 106 13.12 -4.84 0.08
C LEU A 106 14.10 -5.84 0.70
N ALA A 107 14.53 -5.62 1.93
CA ALA A 107 15.40 -6.56 2.64
C ALA A 107 14.71 -7.92 2.84
N ARG A 108 13.41 -7.92 3.14
CA ARG A 108 12.63 -9.17 3.29
C ARG A 108 12.18 -9.76 1.95
N TYR A 109 11.78 -8.92 1.01
CA TYR A 109 11.21 -9.31 -0.29
C TYR A 109 11.99 -8.70 -1.46
N PRO A 110 13.22 -9.15 -1.72
CA PRO A 110 14.10 -8.52 -2.71
C PRO A 110 13.61 -8.63 -4.16
N ARG A 111 12.66 -9.54 -4.44
CA ARG A 111 12.08 -9.77 -5.78
C ARG A 111 10.71 -9.12 -5.98
N MET A 112 10.27 -8.26 -5.06
CA MET A 112 8.98 -7.59 -5.17
C MET A 112 8.97 -6.55 -6.30
N THR A 113 7.79 -6.29 -6.84
CA THR A 113 7.54 -5.20 -7.79
C THR A 113 6.94 -4.02 -7.04
N LEU A 114 7.44 -2.82 -7.31
CA LEU A 114 6.96 -1.60 -6.69
C LEU A 114 5.93 -0.93 -7.58
N VAL A 115 4.87 -0.41 -6.97
CA VAL A 115 3.94 0.51 -7.63
C VAL A 115 3.93 1.81 -6.84
N HIS A 116 4.40 2.89 -7.45
CA HIS A 116 4.34 4.23 -6.87
C HIS A 116 3.15 5.00 -7.44
N VAL A 117 2.09 5.09 -6.65
CA VAL A 117 0.91 5.92 -6.96
C VAL A 117 1.18 7.34 -6.53
N ASN A 118 1.01 8.29 -7.43
CA ASN A 118 1.14 9.71 -7.15
C ASN A 118 -0.08 10.50 -7.65
N ALA A 119 -0.17 11.77 -7.28
CA ALA A 119 -1.08 12.73 -7.91
C ALA A 119 -0.46 14.13 -7.86
N ALA A 120 -0.94 15.03 -8.70
CA ALA A 120 -0.50 16.41 -8.73
C ALA A 120 -0.71 17.09 -7.38
N GLN A 121 0.19 17.99 -7.01
CA GLN A 121 0.24 18.57 -5.67
C GLN A 121 -1.06 19.29 -5.28
N HIS A 122 -1.70 19.98 -6.23
CA HIS A 122 -2.99 20.64 -6.04
C HIS A 122 -4.13 19.62 -5.82
N VAL A 123 -4.10 18.46 -6.48
CA VAL A 123 -5.07 17.37 -6.28
C VAL A 123 -4.90 16.75 -4.90
N LEU A 124 -3.67 16.49 -4.48
CA LEU A 124 -3.37 15.98 -3.13
C LEU A 124 -3.86 16.96 -2.06
N ALA A 125 -3.62 18.26 -2.24
CA ALA A 125 -4.09 19.31 -1.33
C ALA A 125 -5.62 19.30 -1.22
N ALA A 126 -6.33 19.32 -2.35
CA ALA A 126 -7.79 19.30 -2.38
C ALA A 126 -8.38 18.05 -1.72
N ARG A 127 -7.79 16.87 -1.96
CA ARG A 127 -8.23 15.59 -1.36
C ARG A 127 -7.96 15.48 0.13
N LEU A 128 -6.90 16.12 0.63
CA LEU A 128 -6.62 16.17 2.06
C LEU A 128 -7.57 17.16 2.76
N ALA A 129 -7.78 18.34 2.17
CA ALA A 129 -8.70 19.35 2.68
C ALA A 129 -10.15 18.83 2.77
N SER A 130 -10.62 18.08 1.78
CA SER A 130 -11.99 17.54 1.76
C SER A 130 -12.28 16.51 2.87
N ARG A 131 -11.26 15.98 3.54
CA ARG A 131 -11.44 15.03 4.65
C ARG A 131 -11.83 15.69 5.97
N ALA A 132 -11.81 17.03 6.05
CA ALA A 132 -12.18 17.85 7.21
C ALA A 132 -11.56 17.40 8.55
N ARG A 133 -10.38 16.77 8.49
CA ARG A 133 -9.69 16.17 9.64
C ARG A 133 -8.36 16.84 9.97
N GLU A 134 -7.93 17.80 9.15
CA GLU A 134 -6.61 18.42 9.21
C GLU A 134 -6.73 19.93 8.96
N THR A 135 -5.95 20.74 9.66
CA THR A 135 -5.83 22.19 9.38
C THR A 135 -5.03 22.41 8.09
N PRO A 136 -5.15 23.59 7.44
CA PRO A 136 -4.34 23.93 6.26
C PRO A 136 -2.83 23.75 6.49
N GLU A 137 -2.32 24.07 7.68
CA GLU A 137 -0.91 23.92 8.07
C GLU A 137 -0.52 22.44 8.16
N GLN A 138 -1.39 21.58 8.69
CA GLN A 138 -1.18 20.14 8.74
C GLN A 138 -1.18 19.52 7.34
N VAL A 139 -2.07 19.97 6.44
CA VAL A 139 -2.08 19.57 5.03
C VAL A 139 -0.80 20.01 4.32
N ALA A 140 -0.38 21.26 4.49
CA ALA A 140 0.85 21.78 3.90
C ALA A 140 2.09 21.02 4.39
N ALA A 141 2.20 20.76 5.69
CA ALA A 141 3.28 19.96 6.27
C ALA A 141 3.30 18.53 5.70
N ARG A 142 2.11 17.96 5.44
CA ARG A 142 1.97 16.62 4.85
C ARG A 142 2.38 16.57 3.39
N LEU A 143 2.05 17.59 2.60
CA LEU A 143 2.47 17.73 1.20
C LEU A 143 3.97 18.03 1.07
N ALA A 144 4.52 18.82 2.00
CA ALA A 144 5.95 19.14 2.05
C ALA A 144 6.80 17.93 2.43
N ARG A 145 6.21 16.90 3.07
CA ARG A 145 6.88 15.66 3.46
C ARG A 145 7.20 14.80 2.23
N ARG A 146 8.22 15.21 1.48
CA ARG A 146 8.92 14.37 0.52
C ARG A 146 9.71 13.34 1.32
N ALA A 147 9.36 12.08 1.18
CA ALA A 147 10.19 10.98 1.66
C ALA A 147 10.89 10.43 0.42
N PRO A 148 12.09 10.95 0.06
CA PRO A 148 12.86 10.33 -1.01
C PRO A 148 13.08 8.86 -0.66
N PHE A 149 13.15 8.03 -1.69
CA PHE A 149 13.45 6.62 -1.54
C PHE A 149 14.45 6.26 -2.61
N GLU A 150 15.40 5.43 -2.23
CA GLU A 150 16.39 4.87 -3.14
C GLU A 150 15.96 3.47 -3.53
N LEU A 151 16.20 3.14 -4.79
CA LEU A 151 15.93 1.82 -5.32
C LEU A 151 17.24 1.11 -5.64
N PRO A 152 17.46 -0.09 -5.10
CA PRO A 152 18.53 -0.96 -5.57
C PRO A 152 18.43 -1.14 -7.09
N ALA A 153 19.58 -1.25 -7.75
CA ALA A 153 19.63 -1.51 -9.19
C ALA A 153 18.83 -2.76 -9.55
N GLY A 154 18.05 -2.70 -10.62
CA GLY A 154 17.19 -3.81 -11.07
C GLY A 154 15.84 -3.92 -10.35
N THR A 155 15.52 -3.02 -9.41
CA THR A 155 14.18 -2.99 -8.79
C THR A 155 13.11 -2.61 -9.81
N SER A 156 12.10 -3.46 -9.99
CA SER A 156 10.96 -3.14 -10.86
C SER A 156 10.06 -2.09 -10.19
N LEU A 157 9.86 -0.96 -10.86
CA LEU A 157 9.00 0.13 -10.41
C LEU A 157 8.03 0.56 -11.52
N THR A 158 6.74 0.57 -11.20
CA THR A 158 5.69 1.17 -12.04
C THR A 158 5.15 2.45 -11.38
N HIS A 159 5.02 3.52 -12.17
CA HIS A 159 4.39 4.76 -11.73
C HIS A 159 2.94 4.82 -12.18
N ILE A 160 2.03 5.18 -11.27
CA ILE A 160 0.62 5.44 -11.58
C ILE A 160 0.30 6.87 -11.19
N ASP A 161 -0.13 7.68 -12.15
CA ASP A 161 -0.65 9.01 -11.88
C ASP A 161 -2.17 8.94 -11.65
N ASN A 162 -2.60 9.36 -10.48
CA ASN A 162 -4.00 9.43 -10.06
C ASN A 162 -4.44 10.89 -9.86
N SER A 163 -3.97 11.79 -10.72
CA SER A 163 -4.40 13.20 -10.80
C SER A 163 -5.76 13.36 -11.46
N GLY A 164 -6.07 12.52 -12.45
CA GLY A 164 -7.30 12.57 -13.24
C GLY A 164 -8.44 11.74 -12.65
N ARG A 165 -9.20 11.10 -13.54
CA ARG A 165 -10.31 10.22 -13.17
C ARG A 165 -9.81 8.94 -12.52
N LEU A 166 -10.50 8.49 -11.47
CA LEU A 166 -10.13 7.26 -10.76
C LEU A 166 -10.15 6.03 -11.69
N GLU A 167 -11.08 5.98 -12.65
CA GLU A 167 -11.20 4.84 -13.57
C GLU A 167 -9.96 4.69 -14.45
N GLU A 168 -9.37 5.79 -14.94
CA GLU A 168 -8.18 5.76 -15.80
C GLU A 168 -6.97 5.20 -15.04
N ALA A 169 -6.70 5.75 -13.85
CA ALA A 169 -5.65 5.27 -12.97
C ALA A 169 -5.92 3.83 -12.47
N GLY A 170 -7.20 3.48 -12.29
CA GLY A 170 -7.67 2.16 -11.88
C GLY A 170 -7.37 1.09 -12.93
N VAL A 171 -7.68 1.38 -14.21
CA VAL A 171 -7.37 0.48 -15.34
C VAL A 171 -5.85 0.31 -15.47
N ALA A 172 -5.09 1.40 -15.48
CA ALA A 172 -3.63 1.32 -15.56
C ALA A 172 -3.01 0.51 -14.40
N PHE A 173 -3.58 0.64 -13.19
CA PHE A 173 -3.15 -0.15 -12.03
C PHE A 173 -3.48 -1.65 -12.19
N VAL A 174 -4.68 -1.99 -12.69
CA VAL A 174 -5.07 -3.38 -12.98
C VAL A 174 -4.13 -4.01 -14.00
N GLU A 175 -3.85 -3.32 -15.10
CA GLU A 175 -2.92 -3.80 -16.14
C GLU A 175 -1.50 -4.00 -15.60
N ALA A 176 -1.03 -3.11 -14.72
CA ALA A 176 0.25 -3.28 -14.04
C ALA A 176 0.29 -4.55 -13.18
N VAL A 177 -0.78 -4.82 -12.43
CA VAL A 177 -0.88 -6.04 -11.61
C VAL A 177 -0.93 -7.30 -12.49
N GLN A 178 -1.71 -7.30 -13.57
CA GLN A 178 -1.81 -8.44 -14.48
C GLN A 178 -0.48 -8.75 -15.17
N ARG A 179 0.26 -7.73 -15.62
CA ARG A 179 1.61 -7.93 -16.20
C ARG A 179 2.57 -8.60 -15.22
N VAL A 180 2.50 -8.24 -13.94
CA VAL A 180 3.33 -8.86 -12.90
C VAL A 180 2.85 -10.28 -12.59
N ALA A 181 1.54 -10.52 -12.55
CA ALA A 181 0.99 -11.84 -12.30
C ALA A 181 1.26 -12.85 -13.43
N ALA A 182 1.39 -12.36 -14.67
CA ALA A 182 1.66 -13.19 -15.84
C ALA A 182 3.15 -13.57 -16.03
N GLY A 183 4.09 -12.94 -15.30
CA GLY A 183 5.54 -13.15 -15.44
C GLY A 183 6.21 -13.80 -14.23
#